data_AF-D6ZF48-F1
#
_entry.id   AF-D6ZF48-F1
#
_cell.length_a   1.000
_cell.length_b   1.000
_cell.length_c   1.000
_cell.angle_alpha   90.00
_cell.angle_beta   90.00
_cell.angle_gamma   90.00
#
_symmetry.space_group_name_H-M   'P 1'
#
loop_
_entity.id
_entity.type
_entity.pdbx_description
1 polymer ?
#
loop_
_entity_poly.entity_id
_entity_poly.type
_entity_poly.pdbx_seq_one_letter_code
_entity_poly.pdbx_strand_id
1 'polypeptide(L)'
;MGDGHVFAIPADIIDLAVRTSRLASQFAERRENLSNRMAAFLDGGWSGGAGTSFREAFALFDQGAKDVQQGLDLLGEKVGDGAREYQAQEQANQRGLTIQGAGGGGLNW
;
A
#
# COMPACT_ATOMS: atom_id res chain seq x y z
N MET A 1 -14.64 28.24 -8.68
CA MET A 1 -14.42 26.78 -8.71
C MET A 1 -13.33 26.51 -7.70
N GLY A 2 -13.70 26.09 -6.49
CA GLY A 2 -12.73 25.83 -5.43
C GLY A 2 -12.09 24.49 -5.71
N ASP A 3 -10.81 24.48 -6.06
CA ASP A 3 -10.00 23.26 -6.02
C ASP A 3 -10.08 22.73 -4.60
N GLY A 4 -10.81 21.63 -4.45
CA GLY A 4 -10.82 20.83 -3.25
C GLY A 4 -9.45 20.19 -3.12
N HIS A 5 -8.46 20.99 -2.68
CA HIS A 5 -7.26 20.46 -2.08
C HIS A 5 -7.73 19.67 -0.87
N VAL A 6 -7.94 18.38 -1.07
CA VAL A 6 -8.05 17.41 0.01
C VAL A 6 -6.69 17.48 0.69
N PHE A 7 -6.56 18.37 1.67
CA PHE A 7 -5.52 18.29 2.68
C PHE A 7 -5.81 16.99 3.42
N ALA A 8 -5.40 15.85 2.85
CA ALA A 8 -5.26 14.65 3.63
C ALA A 8 -4.32 15.03 4.77
N ILE A 9 -4.85 15.03 5.99
CA ILE A 9 -4.07 15.42 7.16
C ILE A 9 -2.88 14.43 7.17
N PRO A 10 -1.64 14.83 7.49
CA PRO A 10 -0.50 13.92 7.47
C PRO A 10 -0.74 12.59 8.21
N ALA A 11 -1.57 12.63 9.25
CA ALA A 11 -2.06 11.44 9.96
C ALA A 11 -2.88 10.49 9.08
N ASP A 12 -3.73 10.99 8.20
CA ASP A 12 -4.57 10.20 7.29
C ASP A 12 -3.74 9.49 6.23
N ILE A 13 -2.69 10.14 5.70
CA ILE A 13 -1.77 9.54 4.73
C ILE A 13 -0.97 8.42 5.39
N ILE A 14 -0.47 8.65 6.60
CA ILE A 14 0.25 7.62 7.37
C ILE A 14 -0.67 6.45 7.73
N ASP A 15 -1.90 6.71 8.20
CA ASP A 15 -2.87 5.67 8.52
C ASP A 15 -3.25 4.86 7.26
N LEU A 16 -3.45 5.52 6.13
CA LEU A 16 -3.69 4.87 4.85
C LEU A 16 -2.51 4.01 4.41
N ALA A 17 -1.27 4.47 4.56
CA ALA A 17 -0.06 3.70 4.24
C ALA A 17 0.02 2.41 5.08
N VAL A 18 -0.24 2.52 6.39
CA VAL A 18 -0.23 1.39 7.33
C VAL A 18 -1.34 0.40 6.98
N ARG A 19 -2.56 0.88 6.71
CA ARG A 19 -3.70 0.04 6.33
C ARG A 19 -3.47 -0.68 5.02
N THR A 20 -2.93 0.01 4.02
CA THR A 20 -2.67 -0.55 2.69
C THR A 20 -1.57 -1.60 2.77
N SER A 21 -0.48 -1.31 3.48
CA SER A 21 0.60 -2.29 3.72
C SER A 21 0.09 -3.54 4.44
N ARG A 22 -0.74 -3.36 5.49
CA ARG A 22 -1.34 -4.49 6.21
C ARG A 22 -2.27 -5.31 5.33
N LEU A 23 -3.09 -4.65 4.51
CA LEU A 23 -3.98 -5.32 3.57
C LEU A 23 -3.17 -6.14 2.54
N ALA A 24 -2.11 -5.57 1.99
CA ALA A 24 -1.21 -6.24 1.05
C ALA A 24 -0.62 -7.52 1.67
N SER A 25 -0.06 -7.43 2.88
CA SER A 25 0.49 -8.61 3.58
C SER A 25 -0.56 -9.68 3.86
N GLN A 26 -1.72 -9.28 4.40
CA GLN A 26 -2.80 -10.23 4.70
C GLN A 26 -3.36 -10.90 3.44
N PHE A 27 -3.43 -10.15 2.34
CA PHE A 27 -3.88 -10.67 1.06
C PHE A 27 -2.87 -11.68 0.49
N ALA A 28 -1.57 -11.35 0.51
CA ALA A 28 -0.51 -12.24 0.07
C ALA A 28 -0.52 -13.57 0.84
N GLU A 29 -0.60 -13.53 2.17
CA GLU A 29 -0.69 -14.72 3.03
C GLU A 29 -1.90 -15.60 2.68
N ARG A 30 -3.07 -14.98 2.51
CA ARG A 30 -4.32 -15.70 2.18
C ARG A 30 -4.27 -16.31 0.78
N ARG A 31 -3.73 -15.58 -0.20
CA ARG A 31 -3.55 -16.07 -1.58
C ARG A 31 -2.61 -17.27 -1.60
N GLU A 32 -1.46 -17.17 -0.95
CA GLU A 32 -0.49 -18.27 -0.86
C GLU A 32 -1.08 -19.49 -0.15
N ASN A 33 -1.80 -19.29 0.96
CA ASN A 33 -2.47 -20.39 1.66
C ASN A 33 -3.49 -21.11 0.77
N LEU A 34 -4.30 -20.36 0.02
CA LEU A 34 -5.27 -20.91 -0.91
C LEU A 34 -4.58 -21.67 -2.06
N SER A 35 -3.54 -21.08 -2.66
CA SER A 35 -2.73 -21.72 -3.71
C SER A 35 -2.16 -23.06 -3.25
N ASN A 36 -1.56 -23.10 -2.06
CA ASN A 36 -0.96 -24.32 -1.52
C ASN A 36 -2.01 -25.40 -1.23
N ARG A 37 -3.17 -25.02 -0.68
CA ARG A 37 -4.30 -25.95 -0.48
C ARG A 37 -4.83 -26.50 -1.79
N MET A 38 -4.92 -25.68 -2.83
CA MET A 38 -5.42 -26.11 -4.13
C MET A 38 -4.44 -26.98 -4.89
N ALA A 39 -3.14 -26.69 -4.84
CA ALA A 39 -2.12 -27.60 -5.34
C ALA A 39 -2.28 -28.99 -4.70
N ALA A 40 -2.34 -29.07 -3.37
CA ALA A 40 -2.50 -30.33 -2.65
C ALA A 40 -3.82 -31.06 -3.00
N PHE A 41 -4.92 -30.33 -3.15
CA PHE A 41 -6.20 -30.92 -3.54
C PHE A 41 -6.18 -31.48 -4.97
N LEU A 42 -5.57 -30.75 -5.90
CA LEU A 42 -5.46 -31.15 -7.31
C LEU A 42 -4.49 -32.31 -7.53
N ASP A 43 -3.46 -32.40 -6.68
CA ASP A 43 -2.52 -33.53 -6.61
C ASP A 43 -3.17 -34.78 -6.00
N GLY A 44 -4.29 -34.62 -5.29
CA GLY A 44 -5.08 -35.70 -4.70
C GLY A 44 -5.79 -36.63 -5.70
N GLY A 45 -5.46 -36.56 -6.99
CA GLY A 45 -5.93 -37.47 -8.03
C GLY A 45 -7.26 -37.10 -8.68
N TRP A 46 -7.83 -35.93 -8.38
CA TRP A 46 -9.05 -35.47 -9.05
C TRP A 46 -8.77 -35.19 -10.53
N SER A 47 -9.28 -36.05 -11.41
CA SER A 47 -8.96 -36.09 -12.84
C SER A 47 -10.21 -36.18 -13.70
N GLY A 48 -10.05 -36.19 -15.03
CA GLY A 48 -11.13 -36.11 -16.00
C GLY A 48 -11.52 -34.67 -16.37
N GLY A 49 -12.59 -34.51 -17.16
CA GLY A 49 -13.01 -33.21 -17.69
C GLY A 49 -13.29 -32.16 -16.60
N ALA A 50 -14.02 -32.54 -15.55
CA ALA A 50 -14.34 -31.65 -14.44
C ALA A 50 -13.08 -31.18 -13.67
N GLY A 51 -12.14 -32.09 -13.40
CA GLY A 51 -10.88 -31.73 -12.74
C GLY A 51 -10.01 -30.81 -13.61
N THR A 52 -10.00 -31.04 -14.94
CA THR A 52 -9.28 -30.19 -15.90
C THR A 52 -9.87 -28.79 -15.96
N SER A 53 -11.19 -28.65 -16.15
CA SER A 53 -11.86 -27.35 -16.18
C SER A 53 -11.74 -26.59 -14.86
N PHE A 54 -11.73 -27.29 -13.71
CA PHE A 54 -11.47 -26.65 -12.43
C PHE A 54 -10.03 -26.12 -12.32
N ARG A 55 -9.01 -26.89 -12.76
CA ARG A 55 -7.61 -26.42 -12.79
C ARG A 55 -7.46 -25.14 -13.61
N GLU A 56 -8.09 -25.11 -14.78
CA GLU A 56 -8.08 -23.94 -15.66
C GLU A 56 -8.73 -22.72 -14.99
N ALA A 57 -9.91 -22.90 -14.39
CA ALA A 57 -10.59 -21.86 -13.65
C ALA A 57 -9.76 -21.36 -12.44
N PHE A 58 -9.10 -22.27 -11.73
CA PHE A 58 -8.25 -21.91 -10.60
C PHE A 58 -6.98 -21.16 -11.05
N ALA A 59 -6.36 -21.56 -12.16
CA ALA A 59 -5.20 -20.87 -12.71
C ALA A 59 -5.55 -19.41 -13.12
N LEU A 60 -6.72 -19.20 -13.73
CA LEU A 60 -7.24 -17.86 -14.03
C LEU A 60 -7.45 -17.02 -12.76
N PHE A 61 -8.04 -17.63 -11.73
CA PHE A 61 -8.22 -16.97 -10.42
C PHE A 61 -6.87 -16.59 -9.78
N ASP A 62 -5.90 -17.51 -9.74
CA ASP A 62 -4.59 -17.27 -9.11
C ASP A 62 -3.82 -16.15 -9.83
N GLN A 63 -3.92 -16.09 -11.16
CA GLN A 63 -3.35 -14.97 -11.92
C GLN A 63 -3.99 -13.64 -11.54
N GLY A 64 -5.32 -13.54 -11.54
CA GLY A 64 -6.01 -12.31 -11.12
C GLY A 64 -5.71 -11.92 -9.68
N ALA A 65 -5.54 -12.91 -8.78
CA ALA A 65 -5.13 -12.65 -7.41
C ALA A 65 -3.70 -12.09 -7.33
N LYS A 66 -2.75 -12.56 -8.14
CA LYS A 66 -1.41 -11.99 -8.24
C LYS A 66 -1.45 -10.54 -8.72
N ASP A 67 -2.29 -10.22 -9.70
CA ASP A 67 -2.46 -8.86 -10.21
C ASP A 67 -3.01 -7.91 -9.12
N VAL A 68 -3.96 -8.38 -8.31
CA VAL A 68 -4.47 -7.62 -7.14
C VAL A 68 -3.38 -7.42 -6.09
N GLN A 69 -2.58 -8.45 -5.79
CA GLN A 69 -1.45 -8.33 -4.87
C GLN A 69 -0.47 -7.24 -5.35
N GLN A 70 -0.09 -7.28 -6.62
CA GLN A 70 0.79 -6.27 -7.21
C GLN A 70 0.20 -4.86 -7.11
N GLY A 71 -1.10 -4.71 -7.35
CA GLY A 71 -1.79 -3.43 -7.19
C GLY A 71 -1.74 -2.91 -5.74
N LEU A 72 -1.95 -3.79 -4.75
CA LEU A 72 -1.87 -3.44 -3.33
C LEU A 72 -0.44 -3.05 -2.92
N ASP A 73 0.57 -3.77 -3.42
CA ASP A 73 1.98 -3.47 -3.16
C ASP A 73 2.35 -2.08 -3.71
N LEU A 74 1.93 -1.78 -4.96
CA LEU A 74 2.15 -0.48 -5.59
C LEU A 74 1.45 0.66 -4.85
N LEU A 75 0.19 0.45 -4.41
CA LEU A 75 -0.52 1.44 -3.61
C LEU A 75 0.18 1.67 -2.27
N GLY A 76 0.63 0.61 -1.59
CA GLY A 76 1.38 0.70 -0.34
C GLY A 76 2.67 1.51 -0.50
N GLU A 77 3.43 1.24 -1.57
CA GLU A 77 4.65 1.98 -1.91
C GLU A 77 4.36 3.47 -2.12
N LYS A 78 3.37 3.82 -2.96
CA LYS A 78 3.09 5.22 -3.32
C LYS A 78 2.55 6.04 -2.16
N VAL A 79 1.69 5.46 -1.32
CA VAL A 79 1.22 6.16 -0.11
C VAL A 79 2.37 6.30 0.90
N GLY A 80 3.28 5.32 0.99
CA GLY A 80 4.50 5.41 1.80
C GLY A 80 5.47 6.49 1.31
N ASP A 81 5.67 6.64 0.00
CA ASP A 81 6.46 7.71 -0.61
C ASP A 81 5.88 9.08 -0.24
N GLY A 82 4.57 9.27 -0.43
CA GLY A 82 3.89 10.51 -0.06
C GLY A 82 4.05 10.84 1.43
N ALA A 83 3.87 9.87 2.32
CA ALA A 83 4.06 10.07 3.76
C ALA A 83 5.48 10.55 4.11
N ARG A 84 6.51 10.01 3.45
CA ARG A 84 7.92 10.42 3.64
C ARG A 84 8.19 11.82 3.13
N GLU A 85 7.68 12.16 1.94
CA GLU A 85 7.83 13.50 1.35
C GLU A 85 7.19 14.58 2.24
N TYR A 86 6.00 14.31 2.76
CA TYR A 86 5.34 15.20 3.73
C TYR A 86 6.16 15.37 5.01
N GLN A 87 6.65 14.28 5.61
CA GLN A 87 7.50 14.36 6.80
C GLN A 87 8.79 15.16 6.56
N ALA A 88 9.38 15.04 5.37
CA ALA A 88 10.57 15.81 4.99
C ALA A 88 10.27 17.30 4.83
N GLN A 89 9.14 17.65 4.21
CA GLN A 89 8.69 19.06 4.08
C GLN A 89 8.39 19.70 5.43
N GLU A 90 7.72 18.99 6.34
CA GLU A 90 7.41 19.50 7.68
C GLU A 90 8.70 19.83 8.45
N GLN A 91 9.70 18.95 8.41
CA GLN A 91 11.00 19.18 9.05
C GLN A 91 11.76 20.36 8.42
N ALA A 92 11.68 20.53 7.10
CA ALA A 92 12.31 21.65 6.41
C ALA A 92 11.64 22.99 6.79
N ASN A 93 10.30 23.02 6.86
CA ASN A 93 9.54 24.21 7.26
C ASN A 93 9.81 24.59 8.73
N GLN A 94 9.86 23.61 9.62
CA GLN A 94 10.19 23.84 11.04
C GLN A 94 11.61 24.41 11.22
N ARG A 95 12.59 23.92 10.43
CA ARG A 95 13.96 24.48 10.40
C ARG A 95 14.00 25.90 9.83
N GLY A 96 13.25 26.18 8.77
CA GLY A 96 13.15 27.52 8.18
C GLY A 96 12.57 28.54 9.17
N LEU A 97 11.50 28.17 9.87
CA LEU A 97 10.85 28.99 10.90
C LEU A 97 11.76 29.24 12.13
N THR A 98 12.53 28.24 12.56
CA THR A 98 13.50 28.43 13.67
C THR A 98 14.67 29.33 13.27
N ILE A 99 15.16 29.25 12.03
CA ILE A 99 16.22 30.14 11.53
C ILE A 99 15.70 31.57 11.37
N GLN A 100 14.48 31.76 10.87
CA GLN A 100 13.88 33.08 10.67
C GLN A 100 13.42 33.73 11.98
N GLY A 101 12.96 32.95 12.96
CA GLY A 101 12.65 33.41 14.32
C GLY A 101 13.88 33.77 15.16
N ALA A 102 15.04 33.16 14.88
CA ALA A 102 16.30 33.48 15.56
C ALA A 102 17.01 34.72 14.97
N GLY A 103 16.67 35.15 13.74
CA GLY A 103 17.28 36.31 13.07
C GLY A 103 16.54 37.64 13.23
N GLY A 104 15.34 37.66 13.83
CA GLY A 104 14.47 38.85 13.87
C GLY A 104 14.48 39.66 15.17
N GLY A 105 15.27 39.27 16.17
CA GLY A 105 15.19 39.82 17.53
C GLY A 105 16.31 40.78 17.95
N GLY A 106 17.02 41.41 17.02
CA GLY A 106 18.18 42.26 17.33
C GLY A 106 18.12 43.65 16.71
N LEU A 107 18.14 44.67 17.60
CA LEU A 107 18.39 46.11 17.39
C LEU A 107 17.13 46.92 16.98
N ASN A 108 16.76 48.06 17.58
CA ASN A 108 17.55 49.08 18.27
C ASN A 108 16.63 49.96 19.18
N TRP A 109 17.28 50.69 20.10
CA TRP A 109 16.80 51.65 21.12
C TRP A 109 15.52 52.46 20.88
#